data_AF-A0A136HE59-F1
#
_entry.id   AF-A0A136HE59-F1
#
_cell.length_a   1.000
_cell.length_b   1.000
_cell.length_c   1.000
_cell.angle_alpha   90.00
_cell.angle_beta   90.00
_cell.angle_gamma   90.00
#
_symmetry.space_group_name_H-M   'P 1'
#
loop_
_entity.id
_entity.type
_entity.pdbx_description
1 polymer ?
#
loop_
_entity_poly.entity_id
_entity_poly.type
_entity_poly.pdbx_seq_one_letter_code
_entity_poly.pdbx_strand_id
1 'polypeptide(L)'
;MNTKNNKRLFSRVKVKLCLAIAISITSFSASAALLQMHEDELLNSCHLLHKDHASAEALACVTYISGFLDGALLTDKENANELKQAEKSGFMERALRTRLGDRGSDDSYLHFCVPSAKARADVIEQLAPYLSDRDDDATALKKSIYNGLKAEFPCPKTSK
;
A
#
# COMPACT_ATOMS: atom_id res chain seq x y z
N MET A 1 56.44 -27.62 27.17
CA MET A 1 55.29 -27.70 26.22
C MET A 1 54.34 -26.50 26.36
N ASN A 2 54.44 -25.56 25.42
CA ASN A 2 53.39 -24.80 24.72
C ASN A 2 52.02 -24.42 25.37
N THR A 3 51.95 -23.88 26.59
CA THR A 3 50.68 -23.41 27.20
C THR A 3 50.34 -21.93 26.97
N LYS A 4 51.33 -21.06 26.73
CA LYS A 4 51.11 -19.60 26.54
C LYS A 4 50.54 -19.25 25.16
N ASN A 5 50.92 -19.99 24.10
CA ASN A 5 50.45 -19.73 22.74
C ASN A 5 48.98 -20.13 22.55
N ASN A 6 48.54 -21.23 23.16
CA ASN A 6 47.14 -21.66 23.13
C ASN A 6 46.18 -20.65 23.80
N LYS A 7 46.59 -20.02 24.90
CA LYS A 7 45.77 -18.98 25.57
C LYS A 7 45.58 -17.72 24.70
N ARG A 8 46.63 -17.29 24.00
CA ARG A 8 46.56 -16.14 23.07
C ARG A 8 45.73 -16.46 21.83
N LEU A 9 45.82 -17.69 21.32
CA LEU A 9 45.03 -18.14 20.18
C LEU A 9 43.53 -18.21 20.54
N PHE A 10 43.18 -18.80 21.69
CA PHE A 10 41.80 -18.84 22.18
C PHE A 10 41.21 -17.45 22.44
N SER A 11 42.01 -16.51 22.96
CA SER A 11 41.57 -15.13 23.17
C SER A 11 41.26 -14.41 21.84
N ARG A 12 42.13 -14.59 20.83
CA ARG A 12 41.90 -14.02 19.48
C ARG A 12 40.69 -14.63 18.77
N VAL A 13 40.45 -15.94 18.94
CA VAL A 13 39.27 -16.61 18.39
C VAL A 13 37.98 -16.11 19.06
N LYS A 14 37.98 -15.93 20.39
CA LYS A 14 36.84 -15.35 21.13
C LYS A 14 36.55 -13.92 20.70
N VAL A 15 37.59 -13.07 20.57
CA VAL A 15 37.42 -11.68 20.12
C VAL A 15 36.87 -11.64 18.69
N LYS A 16 37.38 -12.46 17.77
CA LYS A 16 36.85 -12.54 16.40
C LYS A 16 35.42 -13.09 16.34
N LEU A 17 35.09 -14.08 17.18
CA LEU A 17 33.74 -14.63 17.28
C LEU A 17 32.76 -13.60 17.85
N CYS A 18 33.12 -12.88 18.91
CA CYS A 18 32.32 -11.79 19.45
C CYS A 18 32.14 -10.64 18.45
N LEU A 19 33.18 -10.30 17.69
CA LEU A 19 33.11 -9.28 16.64
C LEU A 19 32.16 -9.72 15.51
N ALA A 20 32.24 -10.98 15.08
CA ALA A 20 31.35 -11.54 14.06
C ALA A 20 29.88 -11.61 14.52
N ILE A 21 29.64 -11.91 15.80
CA ILE A 21 28.29 -11.89 16.39
C ILE A 21 27.75 -10.45 16.47
N ALA A 22 28.58 -9.48 16.87
CA ALA A 22 28.16 -8.08 16.95
C ALA A 22 27.80 -7.48 15.57
N ILE A 23 28.57 -7.81 14.52
CA ILE A 23 28.29 -7.36 13.15
C ILE A 23 26.98 -7.97 12.62
N SER A 24 26.67 -9.21 12.99
CA SER A 24 25.42 -9.88 12.59
C SER A 24 24.17 -9.24 13.21
N ILE A 25 24.27 -8.68 14.42
CA ILE A 25 23.13 -8.10 15.15
C ILE A 25 22.78 -6.69 14.64
N THR A 26 23.74 -5.93 14.13
CA THR A 26 23.48 -4.56 13.63
C THR A 26 22.69 -4.50 12.33
N SER A 27 22.67 -5.58 11.54
CA SER A 27 22.08 -5.58 10.20
C SER A 27 20.55 -5.66 10.20
N PHE A 28 19.92 -6.20 11.24
CA PHE A 28 18.47 -6.40 11.27
C PHE A 28 17.69 -5.14 11.71
N SER A 29 18.31 -4.27 12.50
CA SER A 29 17.66 -3.05 13.03
C SER A 29 17.52 -1.93 11.97
N ALA A 30 18.42 -1.90 10.99
CA ALA A 30 18.42 -0.85 9.96
C ALA A 30 17.16 -0.87 9.09
N SER A 31 16.64 -2.05 8.75
CA SER A 31 15.48 -2.18 7.86
C SER A 31 14.19 -1.65 8.46
N ALA A 32 13.97 -1.85 9.77
CA ALA A 32 12.77 -1.35 10.46
C ALA A 32 12.77 0.18 10.57
N ALA A 33 13.92 0.76 10.93
CA ALA A 33 14.07 2.21 11.00
C ALA A 33 13.89 2.88 9.62
N LEU A 34 14.40 2.26 8.54
CA LEU A 34 14.20 2.76 7.18
C LEU A 34 12.73 2.72 6.75
N LEU A 35 11.99 1.66 7.10
CA LEU A 35 10.56 1.58 6.80
C LEU A 35 9.76 2.66 7.54
N GLN A 36 10.07 2.90 8.81
CA GLN A 36 9.43 3.97 9.59
C GLN A 36 9.73 5.35 9.00
N MET A 37 10.99 5.63 8.66
CA MET A 37 11.34 6.90 8.01
C MET A 37 10.59 7.14 6.70
N HIS A 38 10.41 6.10 5.88
CA HIS A 38 9.68 6.21 4.63
C HIS A 38 8.18 6.45 4.83
N GLU A 39 7.60 5.84 5.87
CA GLU A 39 6.21 6.08 6.24
C GLU A 39 6.00 7.52 6.74
N ASP A 40 6.87 8.01 7.63
CA ASP A 40 6.81 9.39 8.12
C ASP A 40 6.96 10.41 6.98
N GLU A 41 7.87 10.16 6.03
CA GLU A 41 8.05 10.99 4.85
C GLU A 41 6.79 11.02 3.97
N LEU A 42 6.17 9.85 3.74
CA LEU A 42 4.92 9.75 2.99
C LEU A 42 3.79 10.52 3.68
N LEU A 43 3.60 10.31 4.98
CA LEU A 43 2.53 10.96 5.75
C LEU A 43 2.72 12.47 5.77
N ASN A 44 3.95 12.96 5.96
CA ASN A 44 4.24 14.39 5.89
C ASN A 44 3.98 14.96 4.49
N SER A 45 4.35 14.23 3.42
CA SER A 45 4.06 14.61 2.05
C SER A 45 2.55 14.71 1.79
N CYS A 46 1.74 13.82 2.37
CA CYS A 46 0.28 13.87 2.25
C CYS A 46 -0.35 15.02 3.05
N HIS A 47 0.20 15.35 4.21
CA HIS A 47 -0.20 16.54 4.96
C HIS A 47 0.12 17.83 4.19
N LEU A 48 1.26 17.90 3.48
CA LEU A 48 1.55 19.00 2.57
C LEU A 48 0.54 19.07 1.42
N LEU A 49 0.20 17.92 0.83
CA LEU A 49 -0.82 17.85 -0.22
C LEU A 49 -2.20 18.32 0.27
N HIS A 50 -2.60 17.97 1.50
CA HIS A 50 -3.84 18.44 2.12
C HIS A 50 -3.88 19.97 2.24
N LYS A 51 -2.76 20.58 2.65
CA LYS A 51 -2.66 22.03 2.87
C LYS A 51 -2.51 22.84 1.59
N ASP A 52 -1.72 22.34 0.65
CA ASP A 52 -1.44 22.97 -0.63
C ASP A 52 -1.35 21.90 -1.72
N HIS A 53 -2.43 21.79 -2.49
CA HIS A 53 -2.56 20.81 -3.57
C HIS A 53 -1.52 20.99 -4.69
N ALA A 54 -0.90 22.17 -4.78
CA ALA A 54 0.13 22.48 -5.77
C ALA A 54 1.57 22.34 -5.22
N SER A 55 1.75 21.91 -3.97
CA SER A 55 3.06 21.77 -3.37
C SER A 55 3.93 20.76 -4.11
N ALA A 56 5.09 21.20 -4.61
CA ALA A 56 6.07 20.31 -5.23
C ALA A 56 6.64 19.27 -4.23
N GLU A 57 6.55 19.55 -2.93
CA GLU A 57 7.00 18.67 -1.84
C GLU A 57 5.99 17.54 -1.55
N ALA A 58 4.79 17.61 -2.13
CA ALA A 58 3.77 16.57 -2.05
C ALA A 58 4.01 15.36 -2.99
N LEU A 59 5.16 15.32 -3.70
CA LEU A 59 5.43 14.33 -4.74
C LEU A 59 5.34 12.88 -4.26
N ALA A 60 5.80 12.59 -3.04
CA ALA A 60 5.72 11.24 -2.48
C ALA A 60 4.25 10.81 -2.29
N CYS A 61 3.40 11.72 -1.78
CA CYS A 61 1.97 11.45 -1.66
C CYS A 61 1.27 11.30 -3.01
N VAL A 62 1.54 12.20 -3.96
CA VAL A 62 1.00 12.13 -5.34
C VAL A 62 1.34 10.79 -5.99
N THR A 63 2.59 10.34 -5.83
CA THR A 63 3.06 9.06 -6.37
C THR A 63 2.38 7.88 -5.67
N TYR A 64 2.22 7.96 -4.35
CA TYR A 64 1.54 6.94 -3.56
C TYR A 64 0.06 6.78 -3.95
N ILE A 65 -0.68 7.88 -4.04
CA ILE A 65 -2.09 7.89 -4.48
C ILE A 65 -2.19 7.37 -5.91
N SER A 66 -1.22 7.71 -6.77
CA SER A 66 -1.16 7.17 -8.12
C SER A 66 -1.02 5.65 -8.10
N GLY A 67 -0.05 5.11 -7.36
CA GLY A 67 0.10 3.65 -7.21
C GLY A 67 -1.13 2.97 -6.61
N PHE A 68 -1.77 3.59 -5.63
CA PHE A 68 -3.02 3.10 -5.03
C PHE A 68 -4.13 2.97 -6.08
N LEU A 69 -4.35 4.02 -6.87
CA LEU A 69 -5.35 4.04 -7.94
C LEU A 69 -5.04 3.02 -9.04
N ASP A 70 -3.78 2.88 -9.46
CA ASP A 70 -3.39 1.90 -10.48
C ASP A 70 -3.63 0.48 -9.98
N GLY A 71 -3.26 0.18 -8.74
CA GLY A 71 -3.50 -1.13 -8.12
C GLY A 71 -4.99 -1.43 -8.00
N ALA A 72 -5.80 -0.45 -7.57
CA ALA A 72 -7.24 -0.60 -7.44
C ALA A 72 -7.90 -0.87 -8.80
N LEU A 73 -7.65 -0.02 -9.79
CA LEU A 73 -8.27 -0.11 -11.13
C LEU A 73 -7.83 -1.36 -11.90
N LEU A 74 -6.56 -1.76 -11.78
CA LEU A 74 -6.05 -2.98 -12.43
C LEU A 74 -6.70 -4.23 -11.84
N THR A 75 -6.74 -4.32 -10.50
CA THR A 75 -7.29 -5.50 -9.80
C THR A 75 -8.79 -5.62 -10.02
N ASP A 76 -9.51 -4.50 -10.03
CA ASP A 76 -10.94 -4.47 -10.28
C ASP A 76 -11.30 -5.05 -11.65
N LYS A 77 -10.61 -4.58 -12.69
CA LYS A 77 -10.79 -5.05 -14.06
C LYS A 77 -10.52 -6.55 -14.19
N GLU A 78 -9.45 -7.05 -13.57
CA GLU A 78 -9.10 -8.47 -13.66
C GLU A 78 -10.12 -9.33 -12.92
N ASN A 79 -10.52 -8.93 -11.71
CA ASN A 79 -11.56 -9.62 -10.95
C ASN A 79 -12.89 -9.68 -11.72
N ALA A 80 -13.30 -8.58 -12.37
CA ALA A 80 -14.51 -8.54 -13.19
C ALA A 80 -14.41 -9.50 -14.41
N ASN A 81 -13.25 -9.60 -15.05
CA ASN A 81 -13.02 -10.53 -16.16
C ASN A 81 -13.04 -11.99 -15.70
N GLU A 82 -12.35 -12.31 -14.60
CA GLU A 82 -12.36 -13.64 -14.01
C GLU A 82 -13.78 -14.07 -13.63
N LEU A 83 -14.60 -13.14 -13.12
CA LEU A 83 -16.00 -13.39 -12.81
C LEU A 83 -16.80 -13.77 -14.05
N LYS A 84 -16.71 -12.95 -15.10
CA LYS A 84 -17.38 -13.20 -16.39
C LYS A 84 -16.96 -14.53 -16.99
N GLN A 85 -15.73 -14.98 -16.72
CA GLN A 85 -15.27 -16.30 -17.16
C GLN A 85 -15.77 -17.43 -16.25
N ALA A 86 -15.82 -17.22 -14.93
CA ALA A 86 -16.36 -18.16 -13.96
C ALA A 86 -17.85 -18.43 -14.20
N GLU A 87 -18.63 -17.38 -14.47
CA GLU A 87 -20.07 -17.45 -14.79
C GLU A 87 -20.36 -18.27 -16.06
N LYS A 88 -19.38 -18.48 -16.96
CA LYS A 88 -19.54 -19.41 -18.10
C LYS A 88 -19.63 -20.88 -17.68
N SER A 89 -19.40 -21.21 -16.40
CA SER A 89 -19.51 -22.57 -15.87
C SER A 89 -20.51 -22.66 -14.71
N GLY A 90 -21.51 -23.54 -14.84
CA GLY A 90 -22.60 -23.66 -13.86
C GLY A 90 -22.20 -24.24 -12.48
N PHE A 91 -20.97 -24.74 -12.32
CA PHE A 91 -20.39 -25.09 -11.02
C PHE A 91 -19.78 -23.85 -10.35
N MET A 92 -18.94 -23.11 -11.08
CA MET A 92 -18.23 -21.95 -10.54
C MET A 92 -19.21 -20.82 -10.22
N GLU A 93 -20.21 -20.60 -11.06
CA GLU A 93 -21.30 -19.64 -10.79
C GLU A 93 -22.01 -19.94 -9.46
N ARG A 94 -22.28 -21.21 -9.18
CA ARG A 94 -22.95 -21.66 -7.94
C ARG A 94 -22.06 -21.49 -6.71
N ALA A 95 -20.78 -21.84 -6.83
CA ALA A 95 -19.80 -21.66 -5.78
C ALA A 95 -19.59 -20.17 -5.46
N LEU A 96 -19.49 -19.34 -6.49
CA LEU A 96 -19.33 -17.90 -6.40
C LEU A 96 -20.53 -17.25 -5.72
N ARG A 97 -21.77 -17.58 -6.15
CA ARG A 97 -23.00 -17.11 -5.52
C ARG A 97 -23.09 -17.49 -4.04
N THR A 98 -22.58 -18.67 -3.68
CA THR A 98 -22.55 -19.11 -2.27
C THR A 98 -21.56 -18.29 -1.43
N ARG A 99 -20.40 -17.91 -2.00
CA ARG A 99 -19.35 -17.15 -1.28
C ARG A 99 -19.63 -15.66 -1.23
N LEU A 100 -20.12 -15.09 -2.33
CA LEU A 100 -20.26 -13.65 -2.51
C LEU A 100 -21.71 -13.15 -2.34
N GLY A 101 -22.69 -14.05 -2.29
CA GLY A 101 -24.11 -13.71 -2.34
C GLY A 101 -24.60 -13.40 -3.75
N ASP A 102 -25.81 -12.84 -3.86
CA ASP A 102 -26.38 -12.38 -5.13
C ASP A 102 -25.78 -11.02 -5.51
N ARG A 103 -24.51 -11.03 -5.95
CA ARG A 103 -23.80 -9.87 -6.50
C ARG A 103 -23.90 -9.82 -8.03
N GLY A 104 -24.99 -10.35 -8.58
CA GLY A 104 -25.14 -10.67 -10.00
C GLY A 104 -24.50 -9.64 -10.92
N SER A 105 -23.58 -10.10 -11.77
CA SER A 105 -22.92 -9.33 -12.84
C SER A 105 -22.41 -7.92 -12.48
N ASP A 106 -22.10 -7.62 -11.21
CA ASP A 106 -21.52 -6.31 -10.89
C ASP A 106 -20.16 -6.20 -11.61
N ASP A 107 -20.07 -5.23 -12.52
CA ASP A 107 -18.89 -5.02 -13.38
C ASP A 107 -17.69 -4.42 -12.64
N SER A 108 -17.83 -4.09 -11.34
CA SER A 108 -16.82 -3.47 -10.49
C SER A 108 -17.01 -3.86 -9.03
N TYR A 109 -15.92 -4.26 -8.39
CA TYR A 109 -15.76 -4.44 -6.94
C TYR A 109 -15.27 -3.17 -6.25
N LEU A 110 -14.87 -2.15 -7.01
CA LEU A 110 -14.61 -0.83 -6.46
C LEU A 110 -15.94 -0.16 -6.08
N HIS A 111 -15.91 0.49 -4.92
CA HIS A 111 -17.02 1.31 -4.45
C HIS A 111 -16.91 2.77 -4.93
N PHE A 112 -16.02 3.03 -5.88
CA PHE A 112 -15.79 4.32 -6.51
C PHE A 112 -15.50 4.11 -8.01
N CYS A 113 -15.83 5.09 -8.84
CA CYS A 113 -15.74 5.02 -10.30
C CYS A 113 -15.06 6.29 -10.83
N VAL A 114 -13.73 6.26 -10.96
CA VAL A 114 -12.97 7.37 -11.56
C VAL A 114 -13.15 7.35 -13.08
N PRO A 115 -13.66 8.42 -13.71
CA PRO A 115 -13.82 8.46 -15.17
C PRO A 115 -12.46 8.37 -15.89
N SER A 116 -12.37 7.55 -16.92
CA SER A 116 -11.12 7.37 -17.70
C SER A 116 -10.64 8.65 -18.40
N ALA A 117 -11.55 9.56 -18.72
CA ALA A 117 -11.24 10.85 -19.31
C ALA A 117 -10.71 11.89 -18.29
N LYS A 118 -10.81 11.61 -16.98
CA LYS A 118 -10.39 12.54 -15.94
C LYS A 118 -8.88 12.50 -15.79
N ALA A 119 -8.24 13.67 -15.77
CA ALA A 119 -6.81 13.73 -15.57
C ALA A 119 -6.46 13.29 -14.14
N ARG A 120 -5.34 12.58 -14.00
CA ARG A 120 -4.92 12.06 -12.69
C ARG A 120 -4.66 13.16 -11.67
N ALA A 121 -4.08 14.28 -12.12
CA ALA A 121 -3.87 15.44 -11.27
C ALA A 121 -5.20 15.93 -10.66
N ASP A 122 -6.25 16.08 -11.47
CA ASP A 122 -7.58 16.52 -11.01
C ASP A 122 -8.19 15.54 -9.99
N VAL A 123 -7.96 14.24 -10.15
CA VAL A 123 -8.43 13.22 -9.17
C VAL A 123 -7.72 13.40 -7.83
N ILE A 124 -6.40 13.62 -7.87
CA ILE A 124 -5.58 13.80 -6.67
C ILE A 124 -5.91 15.12 -5.98
N GLU A 125 -6.12 16.19 -6.75
CA GLU A 125 -6.56 17.50 -6.25
C GLU A 125 -7.91 17.40 -5.53
N GLN A 126 -8.90 16.71 -6.12
CA GLN A 126 -10.20 16.48 -5.48
C GLN A 126 -10.13 15.59 -4.25
N LEU A 127 -9.15 14.69 -4.20
CA LEU A 127 -8.94 13.81 -3.06
C LEU A 127 -8.27 14.53 -1.88
N ALA A 128 -7.49 15.58 -2.15
CA ALA A 128 -6.62 16.18 -1.16
C ALA A 128 -7.34 16.70 0.11
N PRO A 129 -8.57 17.24 0.08
CA PRO A 129 -9.34 17.58 1.30
C PRO A 129 -9.71 16.39 2.19
N TYR A 130 -9.61 15.15 1.68
CA TYR A 130 -9.89 13.93 2.44
C TYR A 130 -8.64 13.36 3.10
N LEU A 131 -7.46 13.85 2.75
CA LEU A 131 -6.22 13.47 3.41
C LEU A 131 -6.21 14.13 4.79
N SER A 132 -5.78 13.41 5.82
CA SER A 132 -5.77 13.97 7.16
C SER A 132 -4.61 14.95 7.32
N ASP A 133 -4.82 15.99 8.12
CA ASP A 133 -3.72 16.82 8.62
C ASP A 133 -2.71 15.98 9.45
N ARG A 134 -3.18 14.84 9.98
CA ARG A 134 -2.42 13.87 10.78
C ARG A 134 -3.03 12.48 10.63
N ASP A 135 -2.74 11.79 9.54
CA ASP A 135 -2.96 10.34 9.52
C ASP A 135 -1.95 9.71 10.48
N ASP A 136 -2.43 8.89 11.42
CA ASP A 136 -1.58 8.31 12.47
C ASP A 136 -0.57 7.29 11.90
N ASP A 137 -0.94 6.63 10.78
CA ASP A 137 -0.14 5.63 10.09
C ASP A 137 -0.59 5.47 8.61
N ALA A 138 0.16 4.67 7.85
CA ALA A 138 -0.15 4.35 6.45
C ALA A 138 -1.49 3.60 6.28
N THR A 139 -2.02 2.97 7.33
CA THR A 139 -3.33 2.30 7.29
C THR A 139 -4.46 3.32 7.35
N ALA A 140 -4.34 4.35 8.20
CA ALA A 140 -5.23 5.49 8.24
C ALA A 140 -5.22 6.23 6.90
N LEU A 141 -4.03 6.51 6.35
CA LEU A 141 -3.89 7.14 5.03
C LEU A 141 -4.63 6.38 3.92
N LYS A 142 -4.47 5.05 3.83
CA LYS A 142 -5.20 4.22 2.85
C LYS A 142 -6.71 4.33 3.01
N LYS A 143 -7.22 4.38 4.24
CA LYS A 143 -8.65 4.55 4.52
C LYS A 143 -9.13 5.92 4.10
N SER A 144 -8.36 6.97 4.39
CA SER A 144 -8.64 8.36 3.99
C SER A 144 -8.73 8.47 2.47
N ILE A 145 -7.74 7.94 1.74
CA ILE A 145 -7.73 7.84 0.27
C ILE A 145 -8.98 7.10 -0.24
N TYR A 146 -9.24 5.90 0.29
CA TYR A 146 -10.36 5.08 -0.16
C TYR A 146 -11.72 5.75 0.08
N ASN A 147 -11.91 6.35 1.25
CA ASN A 147 -13.16 7.02 1.59
C ASN A 147 -13.36 8.29 0.77
N GLY A 148 -12.30 9.07 0.54
CA GLY A 148 -12.36 10.24 -0.32
C GLY A 148 -12.71 9.89 -1.75
N LEU A 149 -12.10 8.83 -2.31
CA LEU A 149 -12.44 8.34 -3.65
C LEU A 149 -13.92 7.93 -3.74
N LYS A 150 -14.46 7.27 -2.73
CA LYS A 150 -15.90 6.91 -2.69
C LYS A 150 -16.82 8.13 -2.65
N ALA A 151 -16.40 9.19 -1.96
CA ALA A 151 -17.19 10.40 -1.80
C ALA A 151 -17.18 11.26 -3.07
N GLU A 152 -16.00 11.45 -3.68
CA GLU A 152 -15.81 12.27 -4.88
C GLU A 152 -16.19 11.56 -6.17
N PHE A 153 -16.06 10.23 -6.20
CA PHE A 153 -16.30 9.41 -7.39
C PHE A 153 -17.29 8.27 -7.11
N PRO A 154 -18.52 8.54 -6.67
CA PRO A 154 -19.50 7.49 -6.45
C PRO A 154 -19.84 6.80 -7.77
N CYS A 155 -19.89 5.46 -7.76
CA CYS A 155 -20.35 4.72 -8.92
C CYS A 155 -21.83 4.99 -9.20
N PRO A 156 -22.22 5.19 -10.48
CA PRO A 156 -23.62 5.31 -10.84
C PRO A 156 -24.34 4.02 -10.44
N LYS A 157 -25.53 4.15 -9.84
CA LYS A 157 -26.39 3.00 -9.60
C LYS A 157 -26.79 2.45 -10.97
N THR A 158 -26.36 1.25 -11.29
CA THR A 158 -26.86 0.52 -12.46
C THR A 158 -28.36 0.32 -12.24
N SER A 159 -29.19 1.01 -13.03
CA SER A 159 -30.62 0.66 -13.08
C SER A 159 -30.69 -0.74 -13.66
N LYS A 160 -31.21 -1.68 -12.87
CA LYS A 160 -31.69 -2.96 -13.38
C LYS A 160 -32.76 -2.75 -14.45
#